data_AF-A0AAE3LVD9-F1
#
_entry.id   AF-A0AAE3LVD9-F1
#
_cell.length_a   1.000
_cell.length_b   1.000
_cell.length_c   1.000
_cell.angle_alpha   90.00
_cell.angle_beta   90.00
_cell.angle_gamma   90.00
#
_symmetry.space_group_name_H-M   'P 1'
#
loop_
_entity.id
_entity.type
_entity.pdbx_description
1 polymer ?
#
loop_
_entity_poly.entity_id
_entity_poly.type
_entity_poly.pdbx_seq_one_letter_code
_entity_poly.pdbx_strand_id
1 'polypeptide(L)'
;MTYPERFSNLPAYAWPRLRALLDVHDAGGEPVNMTIGEPKHAFPAFVADVLAKSVDEFAKYPTNEGAPELLAAICGWVTRRYSVDITPDRVLVLNGTREGLYNAAMALCPEVKNGKQPVVLLPNPFYQVYAIAALSVNAEPVMVPATAETGHLPDYAALDPEILDRTTICYICSPANPQGAVASREYWAQLIALAEKHDFKIFADECYSEIYRDTPPMGVLEAAADTGCDPERIVAFHSLSKRSNLPGLR
;
A
#
# COMPACT_ATOMS: atom_id res chain seq x y z
N MET A 1 0.58 2.20 -37.33
CA MET A 1 1.25 2.70 -36.12
C MET A 1 1.06 1.68 -35.03
N THR A 2 2.14 1.13 -34.48
CA THR A 2 2.09 0.22 -33.33
C THR A 2 2.00 1.08 -32.07
N TYR A 3 0.90 1.01 -31.34
CA TYR A 3 0.73 1.74 -30.07
C TYR A 3 1.30 0.90 -28.92
N PRO A 4 1.84 1.54 -27.86
CA PRO A 4 2.23 0.82 -26.65
C PRO A 4 1.02 0.09 -26.03
N GLU A 5 1.14 -1.22 -25.82
CA GLU A 5 0.04 -2.04 -25.26
C GLU A 5 0.07 -2.16 -23.73
N ARG A 6 1.04 -1.50 -23.06
CA ARG A 6 1.28 -1.57 -21.61
C ARG A 6 0.02 -1.32 -20.76
N PHE A 7 -0.91 -0.52 -21.27
CA PHE A 7 -2.16 -0.18 -20.58
C PHE A 7 -3.42 -0.71 -21.28
N SER A 8 -3.29 -1.38 -22.43
CA SER A 8 -4.43 -1.79 -23.26
C SER A 8 -5.27 -2.89 -22.62
N ASN A 9 -4.68 -3.70 -21.75
CA ASN A 9 -5.33 -4.86 -21.12
C ASN A 9 -5.68 -4.62 -19.64
N LEU A 10 -5.70 -3.36 -19.19
CA LEU A 10 -6.12 -3.06 -17.82
C LEU A 10 -7.62 -3.33 -17.65
N PRO A 11 -8.04 -4.04 -16.58
CA PRO A 11 -9.45 -4.27 -16.33
C PRO A 11 -10.18 -2.96 -16.02
N ALA A 12 -11.47 -2.89 -16.36
CA ALA A 12 -12.31 -1.77 -15.97
C ALA A 12 -12.26 -1.56 -14.44
N TYR A 13 -12.10 -0.30 -14.03
CA TYR A 13 -12.04 0.09 -12.62
C TYR A 13 -13.32 -0.36 -11.88
N ALA A 14 -13.21 -0.66 -10.58
CA ALA A 14 -14.31 -1.28 -9.84
C ALA A 14 -15.57 -0.39 -9.78
N TRP A 15 -15.39 0.93 -9.66
CA TRP A 15 -16.52 1.86 -9.51
C TRP A 15 -17.35 2.04 -10.79
N PRO A 16 -16.78 2.20 -12.00
CA PRO A 16 -17.57 2.13 -13.24
C PRO A 16 -18.42 0.87 -13.35
N ARG A 17 -17.87 -0.31 -12.98
CA ARG A 17 -18.62 -1.57 -12.98
C ARG A 17 -19.76 -1.55 -11.97
N LEU A 18 -19.54 -0.99 -10.78
CA LEU A 18 -20.56 -0.86 -9.74
C LEU A 18 -21.66 0.11 -10.15
N ARG A 19 -21.31 1.26 -10.73
CA ARG A 19 -22.29 2.22 -11.28
C ARG A 19 -23.14 1.58 -12.36
N ALA A 20 -22.52 0.89 -13.32
CA ALA A 20 -23.25 0.17 -14.36
C ALA A 20 -24.22 -0.90 -13.80
N LEU A 21 -23.89 -1.49 -12.63
CA LEU A 21 -24.76 -2.44 -11.94
C LEU A 21 -25.92 -1.77 -11.19
N LEU A 22 -25.70 -0.59 -10.59
CA LEU A 22 -26.68 0.08 -9.73
C LEU A 22 -27.56 1.10 -10.45
N ASP A 23 -27.03 1.80 -11.46
CA ASP A 23 -27.69 2.93 -12.13
C ASP A 23 -28.97 2.52 -12.89
N VAL A 24 -29.15 1.22 -13.15
CA VAL A 24 -30.35 0.65 -13.80
C VAL A 24 -31.51 0.42 -12.83
N HIS A 25 -31.30 0.64 -11.54
CA HIS A 25 -32.29 0.40 -10.50
C HIS A 25 -32.73 1.72 -9.85
N ASP A 26 -34.03 1.97 -9.81
CA ASP A 26 -34.58 3.05 -8.99
C ASP A 26 -34.39 2.71 -7.50
N ALA A 27 -33.87 3.68 -6.74
CA ALA A 27 -33.73 3.51 -5.31
C ALA A 27 -35.10 3.53 -4.62
N GLY A 28 -35.29 2.68 -3.61
CA GLY A 28 -36.51 2.68 -2.78
C GLY A 28 -36.62 3.88 -1.82
N GLY A 29 -35.72 4.85 -1.91
CA GLY A 29 -35.60 6.00 -1.01
C GLY A 29 -34.31 6.78 -1.25
N GLU A 30 -33.90 7.62 -0.31
CA GLU A 30 -32.63 8.35 -0.37
C GLU A 30 -31.45 7.35 -0.36
N PRO A 31 -30.58 7.33 -1.40
CA PRO A 31 -29.49 6.37 -1.47
C PRO A 31 -28.45 6.58 -0.37
N VAL A 32 -28.11 5.51 0.36
CA VAL A 32 -27.00 5.51 1.32
C VAL A 32 -25.76 4.91 0.66
N ASN A 33 -24.81 5.78 0.30
CA ASN A 33 -23.57 5.33 -0.34
C ASN A 33 -22.59 4.73 0.68
N MET A 34 -22.46 3.39 0.65
CA MET A 34 -21.52 2.58 1.43
C MET A 34 -20.42 1.94 0.56
N THR A 35 -20.27 2.38 -0.68
CA THR A 35 -19.42 1.69 -1.66
C THR A 35 -18.01 2.26 -1.68
N ILE A 36 -17.85 3.57 -1.41
CA ILE A 36 -16.56 4.26 -1.45
C ILE A 36 -15.91 4.24 -0.07
N GLY A 37 -14.70 3.67 0.01
CA GLY A 37 -13.88 3.62 1.24
C GLY A 37 -13.19 4.95 1.57
N GLU A 38 -13.90 6.07 1.57
CA GLU A 38 -13.39 7.40 1.94
C GLU A 38 -13.97 7.85 3.29
N PRO A 39 -13.16 8.43 4.21
CA PRO A 39 -13.70 8.95 5.45
C PRO A 39 -14.62 10.15 5.20
N LYS A 40 -15.72 10.23 5.98
CA LYS A 40 -16.68 11.35 5.93
C LYS A 40 -16.58 12.29 7.14
N HIS A 41 -15.64 12.06 8.04
CA HIS A 41 -15.39 12.95 9.18
C HIS A 41 -14.68 14.21 8.72
N ALA A 42 -14.85 15.31 9.46
CA ALA A 42 -14.03 16.50 9.26
C ALA A 42 -12.54 16.19 9.52
N PHE A 43 -11.64 16.80 8.74
CA PHE A 43 -10.23 16.80 9.08
C PHE A 43 -9.97 17.67 10.32
N PRO A 44 -8.83 17.51 11.01
CA PRO A 44 -8.52 18.28 12.21
C PRO A 44 -8.57 19.79 11.97
N ALA A 45 -9.27 20.53 12.82
CA ALA A 45 -9.58 21.95 12.61
C ALA A 45 -8.34 22.84 12.37
N PHE A 46 -7.20 22.49 12.99
CA PHE A 46 -5.95 23.24 12.83
C PHE A 46 -5.38 23.21 11.40
N VAL A 47 -5.77 22.23 10.57
CA VAL A 47 -5.23 22.07 9.21
C VAL A 47 -5.54 23.30 8.35
N ALA A 48 -6.75 23.86 8.45
CA ALA A 48 -7.14 25.02 7.67
C ALA A 48 -6.26 26.25 7.98
N ASP A 49 -6.00 26.50 9.27
CA ASP A 49 -5.17 27.62 9.71
C ASP A 49 -3.70 27.46 9.26
N VAL A 50 -3.18 26.24 9.28
CA VAL A 50 -1.82 25.96 8.80
C VAL A 50 -1.71 26.20 7.29
N LEU A 51 -2.65 25.65 6.50
CA LEU A 51 -2.66 25.85 5.05
C LEU A 51 -2.79 27.33 4.66
N ALA A 52 -3.67 28.07 5.34
CA ALA A 52 -3.84 29.49 5.09
C ALA A 52 -2.56 30.29 5.37
N LYS A 53 -1.81 29.94 6.43
CA LYS A 53 -0.53 30.60 6.77
C LYS A 53 0.59 30.23 5.80
N SER A 54 0.55 29.06 5.19
CA SER A 54 1.57 28.56 4.27
C SER A 54 1.26 28.83 2.79
N VAL A 55 0.19 29.57 2.47
CA VAL A 55 -0.26 29.76 1.07
C VAL A 55 0.82 30.37 0.17
N ASP A 56 1.64 31.27 0.70
CA ASP A 56 2.71 31.94 -0.07
C ASP A 56 3.88 30.99 -0.42
N GLU A 57 3.99 29.84 0.24
CA GLU A 57 5.04 28.86 -0.02
C GLU A 57 4.79 28.06 -1.33
N PHE A 58 3.53 27.99 -1.78
CA PHE A 58 3.16 27.30 -3.03
C PHE A 58 3.73 27.97 -4.29
N ALA A 59 4.28 29.19 -4.18
CA ALA A 59 4.98 29.86 -5.27
C ALA A 59 6.41 29.31 -5.50
N LYS A 60 6.88 28.36 -4.68
CA LYS A 60 8.22 27.79 -4.73
C LYS A 60 8.14 26.30 -5.05
N TYR A 61 9.14 25.80 -5.79
CA TYR A 61 9.32 24.35 -5.91
C TYR A 61 9.80 23.78 -4.57
N PRO A 62 9.14 22.72 -4.04
CA PRO A 62 9.62 22.04 -2.85
C PRO A 62 10.88 21.21 -3.16
N THR A 63 11.56 20.74 -2.11
CA THR A 63 12.60 19.72 -2.23
C THR A 63 11.98 18.39 -2.68
N ASN A 64 12.69 17.64 -3.53
CA ASN A 64 12.16 16.37 -4.07
C ASN A 64 11.98 15.30 -2.98
N GLU A 65 12.84 15.34 -1.96
CA GLU A 65 12.91 14.40 -0.86
C GLU A 65 11.82 14.68 0.20
N GLY A 66 11.31 15.91 0.24
CA GLY A 66 10.44 16.43 1.28
C GLY A 66 11.13 17.46 2.19
N ALA A 67 10.32 18.32 2.83
CA ALA A 67 10.84 19.32 3.76
C ALA A 67 11.49 18.64 4.99
N PRO A 68 12.64 19.13 5.51
CA PRO A 68 13.32 18.53 6.66
C PRO A 68 12.41 18.35 7.88
N GLU A 69 11.52 19.30 8.14
CA GLU A 69 10.57 19.26 9.25
C GLU A 69 9.52 18.15 9.07
N LEU A 70 9.08 17.91 7.82
CA LEU A 70 8.16 16.83 7.49
C LEU A 70 8.83 15.47 7.67
N LEU A 71 10.06 15.31 7.18
CA LEU A 71 10.83 14.07 7.35
C LEU A 71 11.06 13.77 8.84
N ALA A 72 11.47 14.76 9.63
CA ALA A 72 11.62 14.61 11.07
C ALA A 72 10.30 14.25 11.77
N ALA A 73 9.17 14.82 11.34
CA ALA A 73 7.86 14.49 11.88
C ALA A 73 7.44 13.04 11.55
N ILE A 74 7.74 12.56 10.34
CA ILE A 74 7.49 11.18 9.91
C ILE A 74 8.35 10.22 10.74
N CYS A 75 9.67 10.44 10.81
CA CYS A 75 10.57 9.62 11.64
C CYS A 75 10.09 9.55 13.09
N GLY A 76 9.77 10.71 13.69
CA GLY A 76 9.26 10.76 15.06
C GLY A 76 7.91 10.04 15.23
N TRP A 77 7.02 10.05 14.23
CA TRP A 77 5.78 9.27 14.29
C TRP A 77 6.09 7.76 14.23
N VAL A 78 7.00 7.31 13.37
CA VAL A 78 7.42 5.91 13.30
C VAL A 78 8.01 5.44 14.63
N THR A 79 8.93 6.21 15.23
CA THR A 79 9.48 5.89 16.57
C THR A 79 8.37 5.77 17.61
N ARG A 80 7.42 6.72 17.65
CA ARG A 80 6.32 6.65 18.65
C ARG A 80 5.34 5.51 18.40
N ARG A 81 5.04 5.20 17.14
CA ARG A 81 3.98 4.26 16.74
C ARG A 81 4.45 2.81 16.74
N TYR A 82 5.71 2.58 16.38
CA TYR A 82 6.27 1.24 16.17
C TYR A 82 7.49 0.96 17.05
N SER A 83 7.97 1.93 17.85
CA SER A 83 9.22 1.81 18.62
C SER A 83 10.44 1.51 17.73
N VAL A 84 10.41 1.97 16.48
CA VAL A 84 11.49 1.80 15.50
C VAL A 84 12.10 3.14 15.16
N ASP A 85 13.42 3.24 15.27
CA ASP A 85 14.15 4.43 14.85
C ASP A 85 14.53 4.35 13.37
N ILE A 86 14.10 5.35 12.61
CA ILE A 86 14.45 5.52 11.20
C ILE A 86 15.03 6.90 10.96
N THR A 87 15.94 7.00 10.00
CA THR A 87 16.58 8.26 9.59
C THR A 87 15.91 8.85 8.35
N PRO A 88 15.96 10.18 8.14
CA PRO A 88 15.32 10.84 7.00
C PRO A 88 15.71 10.30 5.62
N ASP A 89 16.93 9.76 5.45
CA ASP A 89 17.38 9.13 4.19
C ASP A 89 16.63 7.82 3.84
N ARG A 90 15.85 7.28 4.79
CA ARG A 90 14.97 6.12 4.59
C ARG A 90 13.50 6.49 4.44
N VAL A 91 13.19 7.77 4.30
CA VAL A 91 11.83 8.29 4.15
C VAL A 91 11.69 8.99 2.82
N LEU A 92 10.63 8.66 2.09
CA LEU A 92 10.24 9.36 0.88
C LEU A 92 8.83 9.92 1.05
N VAL A 93 8.69 11.23 0.82
CA VAL A 93 7.38 11.88 0.78
C VAL A 93 6.71 11.58 -0.54
N LEU A 94 5.42 11.29 -0.49
CA LEU A 94 4.61 10.93 -1.64
C LEU A 94 3.48 11.93 -1.79
N ASN A 95 2.93 12.11 -3.00
CA ASN A 95 1.56 12.64 -3.18
C ASN A 95 0.58 11.49 -2.90
N GLY A 96 0.81 10.93 -1.70
CA GLY A 96 0.57 9.66 -1.03
C GLY A 96 0.44 8.34 -1.80
N THR A 97 -0.13 7.38 -1.09
CA THR A 97 0.24 5.97 -1.28
C THR A 97 -0.20 5.34 -2.59
N ARG A 98 -1.33 5.71 -3.20
CA ARG A 98 -1.68 5.15 -4.52
C ARG A 98 -0.58 5.40 -5.55
N GLU A 99 -0.03 6.60 -5.59
CA GLU A 99 1.08 6.95 -6.46
C GLU A 99 2.37 6.22 -6.03
N GLY A 100 2.70 6.25 -4.74
CA GLY A 100 3.90 5.59 -4.22
C GLY A 100 3.92 4.08 -4.41
N LEU A 101 2.81 3.38 -4.19
CA LEU A 101 2.67 1.94 -4.38
C LEU A 101 2.91 1.54 -5.85
N TYR A 102 2.47 2.39 -6.79
CA TYR A 102 2.71 2.19 -8.21
C TYR A 102 4.17 2.49 -8.57
N ASN A 103 4.67 3.66 -8.17
CA ASN A 103 6.02 4.12 -8.52
C ASN A 103 7.13 3.29 -7.87
N ALA A 104 6.91 2.76 -6.66
CA ALA A 104 7.85 1.85 -6.02
C ALA A 104 8.03 0.56 -6.84
N ALA A 105 6.97 0.01 -7.42
CA ALA A 105 7.10 -1.15 -8.30
C ALA A 105 7.85 -0.78 -9.59
N MET A 106 7.52 0.37 -10.20
CA MET A 106 8.24 0.89 -11.36
C MET A 106 9.75 1.05 -11.10
N ALA A 107 10.14 1.46 -9.90
CA ALA A 107 11.53 1.70 -9.54
C ALA A 107 12.29 0.43 -9.10
N LEU A 108 11.59 -0.53 -8.46
CA LEU A 108 12.23 -1.64 -7.73
C LEU A 108 12.00 -3.01 -8.38
N CYS A 109 11.07 -3.15 -9.33
CA CYS A 109 10.86 -4.39 -10.06
C CYS A 109 11.84 -4.47 -11.24
N PRO A 110 12.78 -5.43 -11.27
CA PRO A 110 13.65 -5.62 -12.42
C PRO A 110 12.87 -6.23 -13.60
N GLU A 111 13.33 -6.04 -14.83
CA GLU A 111 12.69 -6.59 -16.03
C GLU A 111 12.76 -8.12 -16.10
N VAL A 112 13.72 -8.73 -15.41
CA VAL A 112 13.98 -10.17 -15.40
C VAL A 112 14.42 -10.61 -13.99
N LYS A 113 13.89 -11.74 -13.51
CA LYS A 113 14.34 -12.43 -12.29
C LYS A 113 14.66 -13.88 -12.64
N ASN A 114 15.88 -14.32 -12.29
CA ASN A 114 16.36 -15.68 -12.59
C ASN A 114 16.17 -16.10 -14.07
N GLY A 115 16.44 -15.17 -14.99
CA GLY A 115 16.32 -15.38 -16.44
C GLY A 115 14.89 -15.49 -16.99
N LYS A 116 13.86 -15.27 -16.15
CA LYS A 116 12.44 -15.36 -16.51
C LYS A 116 11.72 -14.04 -16.24
N GLN A 117 10.49 -13.94 -16.76
CA GLN A 117 9.59 -12.83 -16.43
C GLN A 117 9.38 -12.79 -14.90
N PRO A 118 9.56 -11.62 -14.26
CA PRO A 118 9.39 -11.46 -12.82
C PRO A 118 7.93 -11.71 -12.41
N VAL A 119 7.74 -12.17 -11.20
CA VAL A 119 6.43 -12.32 -10.56
C VAL A 119 6.22 -11.21 -9.54
N VAL A 120 4.99 -10.70 -9.47
CA VAL A 120 4.51 -9.83 -8.40
C VAL A 120 3.32 -10.48 -7.72
N LEU A 121 3.44 -10.73 -6.42
CA LEU A 121 2.39 -11.36 -5.62
C LEU A 121 1.40 -10.32 -5.11
N LEU A 122 0.12 -10.62 -5.26
CA LEU A 122 -1.01 -9.77 -4.87
C LEU A 122 -1.93 -10.55 -3.93
N PRO A 123 -2.53 -9.93 -2.90
CA PRO A 123 -3.63 -10.56 -2.18
C PRO A 123 -4.83 -10.76 -3.13
N ASN A 124 -5.80 -11.60 -2.77
CA ASN A 124 -7.07 -11.69 -3.46
C ASN A 124 -8.19 -11.88 -2.44
N PRO A 125 -9.05 -10.87 -2.21
CA PRO A 125 -9.18 -9.59 -2.94
C PRO A 125 -7.99 -8.62 -2.79
N PHE A 126 -7.82 -7.70 -3.75
CA PHE A 126 -6.74 -6.69 -3.75
C PHE A 126 -7.22 -5.27 -4.02
N TYR A 127 -6.36 -4.31 -3.67
CA TYR A 127 -6.48 -2.92 -4.12
C TYR A 127 -5.91 -2.73 -5.52
N GLN A 128 -6.71 -2.17 -6.43
CA GLN A 128 -6.48 -2.24 -7.89
C GLN A 128 -5.11 -1.70 -8.36
N VAL A 129 -4.49 -0.80 -7.62
CA VAL A 129 -3.20 -0.23 -8.01
C VAL A 129 -2.09 -1.28 -8.06
N TYR A 130 -2.15 -2.33 -7.24
CA TYR A 130 -1.11 -3.34 -7.20
C TYR A 130 -1.03 -4.13 -8.52
N ALA A 131 -2.19 -4.52 -9.06
CA ALA A 131 -2.24 -5.21 -10.36
C ALA A 131 -1.83 -4.30 -11.52
N ILE A 132 -2.26 -3.02 -11.48
CA ILE A 132 -1.86 -2.04 -12.51
C ILE A 132 -0.33 -1.86 -12.49
N ALA A 133 0.27 -1.77 -11.30
CA ALA A 133 1.71 -1.63 -11.14
C ALA A 133 2.45 -2.86 -11.70
N ALA A 134 2.04 -4.07 -11.31
CA ALA A 134 2.62 -5.33 -11.80
C ALA A 134 2.60 -5.43 -13.34
N LEU A 135 1.46 -5.13 -13.96
CA LEU A 135 1.34 -5.15 -15.42
C LEU A 135 2.20 -4.06 -16.09
N SER A 136 2.34 -2.89 -15.45
CA SER A 136 3.10 -1.77 -16.02
C SER A 136 4.60 -2.01 -16.08
N VAL A 137 5.13 -2.81 -15.14
CA VAL A 137 6.53 -3.28 -15.14
C VAL A 137 6.72 -4.58 -15.93
N ASN A 138 5.71 -5.03 -16.68
CA ASN A 138 5.72 -6.27 -17.44
C ASN A 138 6.00 -7.52 -16.58
N ALA A 139 5.59 -7.50 -15.31
CA ALA A 139 5.64 -8.66 -14.43
C ALA A 139 4.35 -9.50 -14.55
N GLU A 140 4.45 -10.77 -14.20
CA GLU A 140 3.31 -11.68 -14.04
C GLU A 140 2.64 -11.43 -12.67
N PRO A 141 1.40 -10.92 -12.63
CA PRO A 141 0.67 -10.79 -11.36
C PRO A 141 0.13 -12.15 -10.93
N VAL A 142 0.52 -12.62 -9.74
CA VAL A 142 -0.03 -13.82 -9.12
C VAL A 142 -0.92 -13.43 -7.95
N MET A 143 -2.21 -13.71 -8.09
CA MET A 143 -3.23 -13.42 -7.08
C MET A 143 -3.34 -14.58 -6.08
N VAL A 144 -3.17 -14.28 -4.79
CA VAL A 144 -3.14 -15.25 -3.70
C VAL A 144 -4.40 -15.12 -2.83
N PRO A 145 -5.29 -16.14 -2.80
CA PRO A 145 -6.54 -16.07 -2.06
C PRO A 145 -6.35 -15.80 -0.56
N ALA A 146 -7.06 -14.80 -0.05
CA ALA A 146 -7.19 -14.50 1.37
C ALA A 146 -8.58 -14.99 1.85
N THR A 147 -8.67 -16.26 2.27
CA THR A 147 -9.94 -16.93 2.55
C THR A 147 -10.26 -16.93 4.05
N ALA A 148 -11.43 -17.42 4.45
CA ALA A 148 -11.77 -17.54 5.86
C ALA A 148 -10.82 -18.52 6.58
N GLU A 149 -10.41 -19.58 5.90
CA GLU A 149 -9.50 -20.62 6.40
C GLU A 149 -8.09 -20.07 6.68
N THR A 150 -7.65 -19.06 5.93
CA THR A 150 -6.37 -18.37 6.12
C THR A 150 -6.49 -17.11 6.99
N GLY A 151 -7.62 -16.92 7.68
CA GLY A 151 -7.84 -15.74 8.52
C GLY A 151 -7.96 -14.43 7.74
N HIS A 152 -8.39 -14.51 6.48
CA HIS A 152 -8.47 -13.41 5.52
C HIS A 152 -7.13 -12.74 5.24
N LEU A 153 -6.03 -13.49 5.34
CA LEU A 153 -4.71 -13.10 4.85
C LEU A 153 -4.26 -14.08 3.76
N PRO A 154 -3.50 -13.63 2.74
CA PRO A 154 -2.99 -14.50 1.69
C PRO A 154 -1.91 -15.46 2.24
N ASP A 155 -2.01 -16.74 1.89
CA ASP A 155 -0.98 -17.74 2.23
C ASP A 155 0.12 -17.77 1.16
N TYR A 156 1.07 -16.86 1.26
CA TYR A 156 2.22 -16.79 0.34
C TYR A 156 3.19 -17.96 0.50
N ALA A 157 3.28 -18.54 1.70
CA ALA A 157 4.20 -19.64 1.99
C ALA A 157 3.79 -20.95 1.31
N ALA A 158 2.51 -21.10 0.98
CA ALA A 158 1.98 -22.25 0.24
C ALA A 158 2.21 -22.20 -1.29
N LEU A 159 2.77 -21.11 -1.83
CA LEU A 159 3.06 -21.01 -3.26
C LEU A 159 4.18 -21.97 -3.69
N ASP A 160 4.14 -22.36 -4.97
CA ASP A 160 5.19 -23.15 -5.60
C ASP A 160 6.54 -22.42 -5.46
N PRO A 161 7.62 -23.10 -4.99
CA PRO A 161 8.96 -22.52 -4.95
C PRO A 161 9.42 -21.89 -6.26
N GLU A 162 9.02 -22.42 -7.43
CA GLU A 162 9.37 -21.82 -8.73
C GLU A 162 8.72 -20.44 -8.93
N ILE A 163 7.50 -20.24 -8.41
CA ILE A 163 6.85 -18.92 -8.42
C ILE A 163 7.59 -17.98 -7.46
N LEU A 164 7.92 -18.47 -6.26
CA LEU A 164 8.61 -17.69 -5.24
C LEU A 164 10.00 -17.25 -5.69
N ASP A 165 10.77 -18.14 -6.33
CA ASP A 165 12.11 -17.83 -6.87
C ASP A 165 12.07 -16.78 -8.00
N ARG A 166 10.93 -16.61 -8.66
CA ARG A 166 10.70 -15.56 -9.67
C ARG A 166 10.09 -14.29 -9.08
N THR A 167 9.66 -14.33 -7.83
CA THR A 167 9.01 -13.20 -7.17
C THR A 167 10.01 -12.08 -6.95
N THR A 168 9.57 -10.85 -7.20
CA THR A 168 10.36 -9.63 -6.97
C THR A 168 9.70 -8.72 -5.96
N ILE A 169 8.37 -8.66 -5.96
CA ILE A 169 7.55 -7.85 -5.06
C ILE A 169 6.38 -8.68 -4.56
N CYS A 170 6.07 -8.56 -3.28
CA CYS A 170 4.88 -9.07 -2.63
C CYS A 170 4.11 -7.90 -2.00
N TYR A 171 2.94 -7.57 -2.52
CA TYR A 171 2.06 -6.59 -1.89
C TYR A 171 1.28 -7.23 -0.76
N ILE A 172 1.13 -6.52 0.35
CA ILE A 172 0.22 -6.89 1.43
C ILE A 172 -0.41 -5.64 2.01
N CYS A 173 -1.70 -5.70 2.32
CA CYS A 173 -2.42 -4.61 2.98
C CYS A 173 -2.81 -5.06 4.38
N SER A 174 -2.30 -4.39 5.41
CA SER A 174 -2.58 -4.70 6.81
C SER A 174 -2.68 -3.41 7.62
N PRO A 175 -3.85 -3.07 8.19
CA PRO A 175 -5.13 -3.75 8.06
C PRO A 175 -5.68 -3.79 6.62
N ALA A 176 -6.28 -4.92 6.24
CA ALA A 176 -6.68 -5.21 4.86
C ALA A 176 -7.90 -4.40 4.40
N ASN A 177 -7.86 -3.87 3.19
CA ASN A 177 -9.04 -3.48 2.43
C ASN A 177 -9.33 -4.56 1.38
N PRO A 178 -10.49 -5.26 1.41
CA PRO A 178 -11.74 -4.90 2.10
C PRO A 178 -12.02 -5.62 3.43
N GLN A 179 -11.21 -6.62 3.81
CA GLN A 179 -11.58 -7.59 4.86
C GLN A 179 -11.40 -7.09 6.29
N GLY A 180 -10.56 -6.08 6.50
CA GLY A 180 -10.18 -5.57 7.83
C GLY A 180 -9.23 -6.49 8.60
N ALA A 181 -8.77 -7.60 8.01
CA ALA A 181 -7.82 -8.53 8.61
C ALA A 181 -6.48 -7.84 8.91
N VAL A 182 -5.82 -8.24 9.99
CA VAL A 182 -4.56 -7.67 10.44
C VAL A 182 -3.53 -8.77 10.54
N ALA A 183 -2.38 -8.58 9.89
CA ALA A 183 -1.25 -9.48 9.97
C ALA A 183 -0.72 -9.55 11.41
N SER A 184 -0.59 -10.77 11.94
CA SER A 184 0.02 -11.00 13.25
C SER A 184 1.55 -10.94 13.15
N ARG A 185 2.21 -10.97 14.32
CA ARG A 185 3.66 -11.11 14.41
C ARG A 185 4.18 -12.34 13.71
N GLU A 186 3.51 -13.46 13.90
CA GLU A 186 3.87 -14.75 13.30
C GLU A 186 3.73 -14.69 11.78
N TYR A 187 2.64 -14.09 11.28
CA TYR A 187 2.44 -13.90 9.85
C TYR A 187 3.56 -13.04 9.24
N TRP A 188 3.86 -11.89 9.86
CA TRP A 188 4.94 -11.03 9.38
C TRP A 188 6.29 -11.74 9.39
N ALA A 189 6.63 -12.44 10.47
CA ALA A 189 7.89 -13.17 10.57
C ALA A 189 8.02 -14.26 9.49
N GLN A 190 6.94 -14.97 9.17
CA GLN A 190 6.92 -15.96 8.09
C GLN A 190 7.11 -15.30 6.71
N LEU A 191 6.40 -14.21 6.44
CA LEU A 191 6.51 -13.51 5.16
C LEU A 191 7.91 -12.89 4.97
N ILE A 192 8.49 -12.32 6.02
CA ILE A 192 9.84 -11.78 6.02
C ILE A 192 10.87 -12.88 5.74
N ALA A 193 10.78 -14.01 6.43
CA ALA A 193 11.67 -15.15 6.18
C ALA A 193 11.54 -15.68 4.75
N LEU A 194 10.32 -15.68 4.19
CA LEU A 194 10.08 -16.05 2.80
C LEU A 194 10.74 -15.06 1.83
N ALA A 195 10.66 -13.76 2.11
CA ALA A 195 11.27 -12.69 1.32
C ALA A 195 12.81 -12.76 1.32
N GLU A 196 13.41 -13.07 2.48
CA GLU A 196 14.86 -13.30 2.59
C GLU A 196 15.29 -14.54 1.81
N LYS A 197 14.55 -15.65 1.93
CA LYS A 197 14.87 -16.91 1.26
C LYS A 197 14.79 -16.81 -0.26
N HIS A 198 13.77 -16.17 -0.79
CA HIS A 198 13.49 -16.11 -2.23
C HIS A 198 13.89 -14.77 -2.88
N ASP A 199 14.55 -13.90 -2.11
CA ASP A 199 15.09 -12.63 -2.57
C ASP A 199 14.04 -11.71 -3.23
N PHE A 200 12.93 -11.43 -2.53
CA PHE A 200 11.93 -10.45 -2.95
C PHE A 200 11.72 -9.34 -1.92
N LYS A 201 10.97 -8.29 -2.31
CA LYS A 201 10.59 -7.17 -1.44
C LYS A 201 9.13 -7.26 -1.03
N ILE A 202 8.83 -6.92 0.21
CA ILE A 202 7.48 -6.81 0.76
C ILE A 202 7.06 -5.34 0.70
N PHE A 203 5.97 -5.07 -0.02
CA PHE A 203 5.33 -3.77 -0.06
C PHE A 203 4.11 -3.80 0.87
N ALA A 204 4.29 -3.26 2.08
CA ALA A 204 3.26 -3.23 3.11
C ALA A 204 2.44 -1.93 3.02
N ASP A 205 1.20 -2.04 2.54
CA ASP A 205 0.21 -0.97 2.55
C ASP A 205 -0.49 -0.91 3.92
N GLU A 206 -0.07 0.06 4.74
CA GLU A 206 -0.52 0.26 6.11
C GLU A 206 -1.36 1.55 6.25
N CYS A 207 -2.07 1.95 5.20
CA CYS A 207 -2.94 3.14 5.22
C CYS A 207 -4.02 3.11 6.32
N TYR A 208 -4.38 1.92 6.79
CA TYR A 208 -5.41 1.69 7.80
C TYR A 208 -4.83 1.45 9.22
N SER A 209 -3.52 1.60 9.41
CA SER A 209 -2.79 1.31 10.67
C SER A 209 -3.34 1.99 11.93
N GLU A 210 -4.07 3.10 11.76
CA GLU A 210 -4.63 3.91 12.84
C GLU A 210 -6.15 3.76 12.98
N ILE A 211 -6.75 2.83 12.22
CA ILE A 211 -8.18 2.51 12.30
C ILE A 211 -8.30 1.19 13.07
N TYR A 212 -8.31 1.31 14.39
CA TYR A 212 -8.47 0.19 15.32
C TYR A 212 -9.30 0.63 16.53
N ARG A 213 -9.76 -0.34 17.34
CA ARG A 213 -10.54 -0.06 18.56
C ARG A 213 -9.67 -0.03 19.80
N ASP A 214 -9.02 -1.16 20.08
CA ASP A 214 -8.34 -1.39 21.36
C ASP A 214 -6.82 -1.47 21.17
N THR A 215 -6.35 -2.44 20.38
CA THR A 215 -4.93 -2.69 20.16
C THR A 215 -4.47 -2.12 18.82
N PRO A 216 -3.37 -1.32 18.80
CA PRO A 216 -2.78 -0.88 17.53
C PRO A 216 -2.31 -2.09 16.70
N PRO A 217 -2.65 -2.15 15.40
CA PRO A 217 -2.14 -3.16 14.47
C PRO A 217 -0.62 -3.22 14.47
N MET A 218 -0.05 -4.43 14.44
CA MET A 218 1.39 -4.60 14.26
C MET A 218 1.81 -4.13 12.87
N GLY A 219 2.85 -3.30 12.82
CA GLY A 219 3.44 -2.84 11.56
C GLY A 219 4.56 -3.75 11.06
N VAL A 220 4.81 -3.73 9.75
CA VAL A 220 5.91 -4.44 9.12
C VAL A 220 7.27 -3.96 9.63
N LEU A 221 7.40 -2.66 9.97
CA LEU A 221 8.65 -2.10 10.48
C LEU A 221 8.97 -2.61 11.89
N GLU A 222 7.94 -2.73 12.73
CA GLU A 222 8.03 -3.36 14.05
C GLU A 222 8.45 -4.82 13.90
N ALA A 223 7.82 -5.56 12.98
CA ALA A 223 8.18 -6.95 12.71
C ALA A 223 9.60 -7.11 12.14
N ALA A 224 10.06 -6.16 11.31
CA ALA A 224 11.41 -6.13 10.78
C ALA A 224 12.45 -5.97 11.89
N ALA A 225 12.23 -5.01 12.80
CA ALA A 225 13.08 -4.77 13.94
C ALA A 225 13.12 -5.99 14.89
N ASP A 226 11.95 -6.60 15.14
CA ASP A 226 11.80 -7.79 15.96
C ASP A 226 12.52 -9.02 15.41
N THR A 227 12.53 -9.18 14.09
CA THR A 227 13.14 -10.34 13.41
C THR A 227 14.61 -10.11 13.04
N GLY A 228 15.06 -8.85 13.02
CA GLY A 228 16.40 -8.46 12.59
C GLY A 228 16.65 -8.69 11.10
N CYS A 229 15.59 -8.65 10.28
CA CYS A 229 15.70 -8.94 8.85
C CYS A 229 16.49 -7.87 8.10
N ASP A 230 16.93 -8.20 6.89
CA ASP A 230 17.49 -7.22 5.97
C ASP A 230 16.46 -6.09 5.68
N PRO A 231 16.75 -4.81 6.02
CA PRO A 231 15.82 -3.71 5.80
C PRO A 231 15.50 -3.47 4.32
N GLU A 232 16.35 -3.90 3.39
CA GLU A 232 16.11 -3.81 1.94
C GLU A 232 14.98 -4.73 1.46
N ARG A 233 14.49 -5.62 2.34
CA ARG A 233 13.34 -6.50 2.07
C ARG A 233 12.01 -5.78 2.22
N ILE A 234 11.94 -4.61 2.84
CA ILE A 234 10.68 -4.04 3.29
C ILE A 234 10.53 -2.60 2.80
N VAL A 235 9.34 -2.33 2.24
CA VAL A 235 8.89 -0.98 1.93
C VAL A 235 7.50 -0.80 2.57
N ALA A 236 7.41 0.09 3.56
CA ALA A 236 6.17 0.41 4.24
C ALA A 236 5.52 1.67 3.63
N PHE A 237 4.20 1.64 3.47
CA PHE A 237 3.42 2.73 2.91
C PHE A 237 2.38 3.21 3.93
N HIS A 238 2.52 4.45 4.39
CA HIS A 238 1.56 5.10 5.29
C HIS A 238 0.92 6.30 4.62
N SER A 239 -0.29 6.68 5.06
CA SER A 239 -0.93 7.90 4.54
C SER A 239 -1.83 8.58 5.56
N LEU A 240 -1.89 9.90 5.47
CA LEU A 240 -2.81 10.74 6.26
C LEU A 240 -4.26 10.67 5.78
N SER A 241 -4.51 10.07 4.62
CA SER A 241 -5.83 10.09 3.98
C SER A 241 -6.91 9.41 4.82
N LYS A 242 -6.58 8.33 5.51
CA LYS A 242 -7.52 7.60 6.38
C LYS A 242 -7.34 8.02 7.84
N ARG A 243 -6.11 8.04 8.34
CA ARG A 243 -5.74 8.43 9.70
C ARG A 243 -6.27 9.81 10.12
N SER A 244 -6.19 10.79 9.21
CA SER A 244 -6.43 12.20 9.54
C SER A 244 -7.56 12.83 8.73
N ASN A 245 -8.36 12.01 8.03
CA ASN A 245 -9.42 12.48 7.13
C ASN A 245 -8.91 13.46 6.06
N LEU A 246 -7.70 13.23 5.53
CA LEU A 246 -7.05 14.09 4.53
C LEU A 246 -6.89 13.40 3.16
N PRO A 247 -7.95 12.82 2.54
CA PRO A 247 -7.82 12.18 1.24
C PRO A 247 -7.44 13.17 0.12
N GLY A 248 -7.82 14.45 0.25
CA GLY A 248 -7.58 15.49 -0.75
C GLY A 248 -6.34 16.38 -0.54
N LEU A 249 -5.53 16.19 0.52
CA LEU A 249 -4.33 17.01 0.81
C LEU A 249 -3.13 16.70 -0.12
N ARG A 250 -3.39 16.17 -1.31
CA ARG A 250 -2.36 15.58 -2.17
C ARG A 250 -1.55 16.64 -2.88
#